data_AF-A0A553KJA7-F1
#
_entry.id   AF-A0A553KJA7-F1
#
_cell.length_a   1.000
_cell.length_b   1.000
_cell.length_c   1.000
_cell.angle_alpha   90.00
_cell.angle_beta   90.00
_cell.angle_gamma   90.00
#
_symmetry.space_group_name_H-M   'P 1'
#
loop_
_entity.id
_entity.type
_entity.pdbx_description
1 polymer ?
#
loop_
_entity_poly.entity_id
_entity_poly.type
_entity_poly.pdbx_seq_one_letter_code
_entity_poly.pdbx_strand_id
1 'polypeptide(L)'
;MEIIDFSSEKNKHAIKKGVLRRLPDCYEYCFLPDYEMKYDSFQSQSIQMLEFFFTLLELKNKTLFVSVQFPLYYDTDRIREFLEYYTFSYDEKDEKGYYVKNALEIVEGKLFKGKPLVIGRRGRKKLYYDVSAFLEVTAHYNQYHQIVHTGQAEIVDMVAKKPVIFLNGRRMNAVPRIDFDPAKDFILSNGQFIVADYMDDYCGTIGFYRKTDPVIPVSYYLDSDAPVYIQLDEGADGSKMCVVEQKYNLDSLIKKERNRIRQAGEDEDSDVCDKDDILDREYPIPEQ
;
A
#
# COMPACT_ATOMS: atom_id res chain seq x y z
N MET A 1 -14.38 -14.33 10.16
CA MET A 1 -13.56 -13.58 11.12
C MET A 1 -13.59 -14.33 12.45
N GLU A 2 -12.42 -14.69 12.97
CA GLU A 2 -12.24 -15.19 14.34
C GLU A 2 -11.65 -14.05 15.17
N ILE A 3 -12.07 -13.91 16.44
CA ILE A 3 -11.62 -12.83 17.34
C ILE A 3 -10.75 -13.46 18.43
N ILE A 4 -9.53 -12.93 18.57
CA ILE A 4 -8.53 -13.37 19.55
C ILE A 4 -8.36 -12.22 20.55
N ASP A 5 -8.83 -12.44 21.79
CA ASP A 5 -8.77 -11.42 22.84
C ASP A 5 -7.48 -11.53 23.66
N PHE A 6 -6.62 -10.50 23.54
CA PHE A 6 -5.41 -10.35 24.35
C PHE A 6 -5.66 -9.64 25.70
N SER A 7 -6.90 -9.24 26.05
CA SER A 7 -7.19 -8.44 27.25
C SER A 7 -6.92 -9.14 28.59
N SER A 8 -6.88 -10.48 28.57
CA SER A 8 -6.80 -11.38 29.72
C SER A 8 -5.46 -11.34 30.47
N GLU A 9 -4.37 -10.90 29.83
CA GLU A 9 -3.02 -10.97 30.38
C GLU A 9 -2.55 -9.65 31.02
N LYS A 10 -1.58 -9.76 31.95
CA LYS A 10 -1.29 -8.69 32.93
C LYS A 10 -0.39 -7.54 32.43
N ASN A 11 0.08 -7.55 31.19
CA ASN A 11 0.95 -6.50 30.65
C ASN A 11 0.18 -5.21 30.32
N LYS A 12 0.76 -4.05 30.68
CA LYS A 12 -0.02 -2.80 30.88
C LYS A 12 0.12 -1.71 29.80
N HIS A 13 0.93 -1.88 28.75
CA HIS A 13 1.46 -0.73 28.00
C HIS A 13 1.29 -0.73 26.47
N ALA A 14 0.75 -1.78 25.85
CA ALA A 14 0.47 -1.82 24.41
C ALA A 14 -0.89 -2.46 24.09
N ILE A 15 -1.08 -3.68 24.60
CA ILE A 15 -2.17 -4.60 24.28
C ILE A 15 -3.56 -4.12 24.72
N LYS A 16 -3.65 -3.27 25.75
CA LYS A 16 -4.88 -3.06 26.56
C LYS A 16 -6.06 -2.30 25.92
N LYS A 17 -6.10 -2.12 24.59
CA LYS A 17 -7.22 -1.44 23.90
C LYS A 17 -7.59 -1.99 22.53
N GLY A 18 -6.73 -2.81 21.92
CA GLY A 18 -6.98 -3.34 20.59
C GLY A 18 -7.51 -4.77 20.61
N VAL A 19 -8.04 -5.20 19.48
CA VAL A 19 -8.57 -6.56 19.26
C VAL A 19 -7.79 -7.18 18.10
N LEU A 20 -7.35 -8.43 18.26
CA LEU A 20 -6.80 -9.20 17.14
C LEU A 20 -7.93 -9.94 16.43
N ARG A 21 -8.08 -9.68 15.14
CA ARG A 21 -8.98 -10.40 14.24
C ARG A 21 -8.16 -11.31 13.34
N ARG A 22 -8.74 -12.46 12.96
CA ARG A 22 -8.21 -13.32 11.92
C ARG A 22 -9.10 -13.25 10.68
N LEU A 23 -8.48 -12.88 9.57
CA LEU A 23 -9.06 -12.79 8.23
C LEU A 23 -8.57 -14.00 7.39
N PRO A 24 -9.06 -14.19 6.14
CA PRO A 24 -8.70 -15.36 5.34
C PRO A 24 -7.22 -15.39 4.89
N ASP A 25 -6.56 -14.23 4.90
CA ASP A 25 -5.28 -13.89 4.27
C ASP A 25 -4.26 -13.27 5.23
N CYS A 26 -4.72 -12.72 6.36
CA CYS A 26 -3.91 -12.04 7.37
C CYS A 26 -4.51 -12.11 8.78
N TYR A 27 -3.75 -11.67 9.79
CA TYR A 27 -4.29 -11.21 11.06
C TYR A 27 -4.32 -9.68 11.09
N GLU A 28 -5.36 -9.07 11.66
CA GLU A 28 -5.48 -7.61 11.84
C GLU A 28 -5.55 -7.27 13.32
N TYR A 29 -4.62 -6.48 13.85
CA TYR A 29 -4.73 -5.90 15.19
C TYR A 29 -5.30 -4.49 15.11
N CYS A 30 -6.55 -4.32 15.51
CA CYS A 30 -7.27 -3.05 15.49
C CYS A 30 -7.02 -2.27 16.77
N PHE A 31 -6.30 -1.15 16.72
CA PHE A 31 -6.16 -0.21 17.86
C PHE A 31 -7.48 0.50 18.18
N LEU A 32 -8.37 0.63 17.19
CA LEU A 32 -9.75 1.06 17.34
C LEU A 32 -10.66 -0.09 16.89
N PRO A 33 -11.14 -0.96 17.80
CA PRO A 33 -12.05 -2.05 17.42
C PRO A 33 -13.29 -1.53 16.69
N ASP A 34 -13.72 -2.21 15.65
CA ASP A 34 -14.96 -1.93 14.90
C ASP A 34 -15.03 -0.48 14.37
N TYR A 35 -13.90 0.02 13.87
CA TYR A 35 -13.78 1.34 13.26
C TYR A 35 -14.69 1.51 12.03
N GLU A 36 -14.96 0.41 11.32
CA GLU A 36 -15.85 0.33 10.14
C GLU A 36 -17.31 0.63 10.48
N MET A 37 -17.73 0.33 11.71
CA MET A 37 -19.08 0.57 12.22
C MET A 37 -19.21 1.89 13.00
N LYS A 38 -18.11 2.65 13.16
CA LYS A 38 -18.05 3.86 14.00
C LYS A 38 -18.17 5.18 13.24
N TYR A 39 -18.12 5.16 11.91
CA TYR A 39 -18.09 6.35 11.08
C TYR A 39 -18.99 6.19 9.85
N ASP A 40 -19.90 7.14 9.64
CA ASP A 40 -20.91 7.11 8.56
C ASP A 40 -20.34 7.36 7.15
N SER A 41 -19.08 7.76 7.06
CA SER A 41 -18.35 7.96 5.80
C SER A 41 -16.85 7.98 6.09
N PHE A 42 -16.10 7.14 5.40
CA PHE A 42 -14.65 7.03 5.51
C PHE A 42 -14.03 6.52 4.20
N GLN A 43 -12.70 6.63 4.08
CA GLN A 43 -11.89 5.85 3.14
C GLN A 43 -10.78 5.15 3.93
N SER A 44 -10.50 3.88 3.63
CA SER A 44 -9.32 3.17 4.14
C SER A 44 -8.12 3.34 3.20
N GLN A 45 -6.91 3.32 3.76
CA GLN A 45 -5.64 3.30 3.03
C GLN A 45 -4.65 2.40 3.79
N SER A 46 -4.21 1.29 3.21
CA SER A 46 -3.26 0.35 3.83
C SER A 46 -1.83 0.62 3.36
N ILE A 47 -1.07 1.38 4.17
CA ILE A 47 0.30 1.79 3.86
C ILE A 47 1.27 0.70 4.32
N GLN A 48 2.14 0.20 3.46
CA GLN A 48 3.13 -0.81 3.87
C GLN A 48 4.23 -0.17 4.72
N MET A 49 4.53 -0.78 5.87
CA MET A 49 5.67 -0.47 6.73
C MET A 49 6.37 -1.79 7.10
N LEU A 50 7.65 -1.93 6.78
CA LEU A 50 8.39 -3.20 6.79
C LEU A 50 7.63 -4.29 6.00
N GLU A 51 7.35 -5.44 6.62
CA GLU A 51 6.56 -6.56 6.07
C GLU A 51 5.06 -6.52 6.46
N PHE A 52 4.60 -5.40 7.04
CA PHE A 52 3.24 -5.21 7.58
C PHE A 52 2.49 -4.11 6.83
N PHE A 53 1.16 -4.11 6.92
CA PHE A 53 0.33 -3.01 6.38
C PHE A 53 -0.35 -2.25 7.53
N PHE A 54 -0.24 -0.92 7.48
CA PHE A 54 -0.74 0.01 8.49
C PHE A 54 -1.96 0.73 7.92
N THR A 55 -3.13 0.45 8.47
CA THR A 55 -4.40 1.00 7.98
C THR A 55 -4.63 2.40 8.55
N LEU A 56 -4.67 3.37 7.66
CA LEU A 56 -5.14 4.73 7.88
C LEU A 56 -6.61 4.83 7.46
N LEU A 57 -7.41 5.51 8.27
CA LEU A 57 -8.83 5.75 8.06
C LEU A 57 -9.05 7.26 7.87
N GLU A 58 -9.28 7.67 6.63
CA GLU A 58 -9.55 9.05 6.27
C GLU A 58 -11.03 9.37 6.50
N LEU A 59 -11.28 10.41 7.30
CA LEU A 59 -12.59 10.98 7.62
C LEU A 59 -12.59 12.43 7.15
N LYS A 60 -13.77 13.02 6.91
CA LYS A 60 -13.97 14.37 6.34
C LYS A 60 -13.14 15.51 6.97
N ASN A 61 -12.62 15.35 8.19
CA ASN A 61 -11.81 16.36 8.87
C ASN A 61 -10.53 15.83 9.56
N LYS A 62 -10.19 14.54 9.40
CA LYS A 62 -9.00 13.92 10.03
C LYS A 62 -8.71 12.53 9.45
N THR A 63 -7.44 12.13 9.51
CA THR A 63 -7.03 10.73 9.24
C THR A 63 -6.61 10.07 10.56
N LEU A 64 -7.06 8.83 10.79
CA LEU A 64 -6.80 8.04 12.00
C LEU A 64 -5.98 6.80 11.65
N PHE A 65 -4.93 6.50 12.41
CA PHE A 65 -4.31 5.17 12.37
C PHE A 65 -5.17 4.18 13.18
N VAL A 66 -5.67 3.12 12.55
CA VAL A 66 -6.71 2.24 13.14
C VAL A 66 -6.31 0.78 13.33
N SER A 67 -5.47 0.20 12.47
CA SER A 67 -5.02 -1.19 12.59
C SER A 67 -3.66 -1.47 11.93
N VAL A 68 -3.06 -2.61 12.28
CA VAL A 68 -1.91 -3.21 11.56
C VAL A 68 -2.27 -4.64 11.16
N GLN A 69 -1.95 -4.98 9.91
CA GLN A 69 -2.15 -6.29 9.32
C GLN A 69 -0.83 -7.07 9.27
N PHE A 70 -0.89 -8.33 9.67
CA PHE A 70 0.23 -9.27 9.79
C PHE A 70 0.02 -10.47 8.86
N PRO A 71 1.02 -10.90 8.07
CA PRO A 71 0.93 -12.11 7.26
C PRO A 71 0.65 -13.36 8.10
N LEU A 72 -0.05 -14.37 7.55
CA LEU A 72 -0.46 -15.58 8.28
C LEU A 72 0.69 -16.46 8.84
N TYR A 73 1.94 -16.21 8.47
CA TYR A 73 3.12 -16.86 9.07
C TYR A 73 3.56 -16.22 10.40
N TYR A 74 2.94 -15.10 10.80
CA TYR A 74 2.99 -14.59 12.17
C TYR A 74 1.98 -15.32 13.05
N ASP A 75 2.47 -16.05 14.05
CA ASP A 75 1.64 -16.57 15.12
C ASP A 75 1.24 -15.47 16.13
N THR A 76 0.27 -15.77 17.01
CA THR A 76 -0.25 -14.81 18.00
C THR A 76 0.79 -14.32 18.99
N ASP A 77 1.83 -15.12 19.26
CA ASP A 77 2.85 -14.76 20.23
C ASP A 77 3.86 -13.78 19.62
N ARG A 78 4.28 -14.01 18.36
CA ARG A 78 5.06 -13.03 17.58
C ARG A 78 4.32 -11.71 17.39
N ILE A 79 3.00 -11.74 17.18
CA ILE A 79 2.18 -10.52 17.09
C ILE A 79 2.17 -9.78 18.45
N ARG A 80 2.06 -10.51 19.57
CA ARG A 80 2.18 -9.92 20.91
C ARG A 80 3.57 -9.29 21.11
N GLU A 81 4.65 -10.00 20.79
CA GLU A 81 6.03 -9.52 20.89
C GLU A 81 6.27 -8.27 20.04
N PHE A 82 5.79 -8.25 18.79
CA PHE A 82 5.86 -7.07 17.91
C PHE A 82 5.18 -5.85 18.54
N LEU A 83 3.94 -6.02 19.05
CA LEU A 83 3.17 -4.93 19.65
C LEU A 83 3.77 -4.43 20.97
N GLU A 84 4.50 -5.27 21.71
CA GLU A 84 5.27 -4.86 22.89
C GLU A 84 6.63 -4.22 22.54
N TYR A 85 7.32 -4.70 21.50
CA TYR A 85 8.66 -4.23 21.11
C TYR A 85 8.65 -2.91 20.31
N TYR A 86 7.63 -2.68 19.48
CA TYR A 86 7.52 -1.47 18.67
C TYR A 86 6.52 -0.46 19.24
N THR A 87 6.60 0.77 18.74
CA THR A 87 5.65 1.86 18.98
C THR A 87 5.42 2.63 17.67
N PHE A 88 4.27 3.28 17.54
CA PHE A 88 3.77 3.80 16.27
C PHE A 88 3.20 5.21 16.44
N SER A 89 3.32 6.04 15.41
CA SER A 89 2.69 7.36 15.35
C SER A 89 2.31 7.76 13.93
N TYR A 90 1.23 8.52 13.80
CA TYR A 90 0.79 9.16 12.56
C TYR A 90 0.41 10.62 12.84
N ASP A 91 1.00 11.57 12.10
CA ASP A 91 0.78 13.03 12.22
C ASP A 91 0.94 13.60 13.66
N GLU A 92 1.65 12.89 14.56
CA GLU A 92 1.86 13.35 15.93
C GLU A 92 2.92 14.46 15.99
N LYS A 93 2.50 15.67 16.34
CA LYS A 93 3.38 16.85 16.52
C LYS A 93 3.01 17.67 17.75
N ASP A 94 3.97 18.49 18.19
CA ASP A 94 3.76 19.63 19.09
C ASP A 94 4.63 20.81 18.64
N GLU A 95 4.78 21.84 19.50
CA GLU A 95 5.57 23.05 19.23
C GLU A 95 7.02 22.79 18.80
N LYS A 96 7.57 21.61 19.09
CA LYS A 96 8.94 21.22 18.71
C LYS A 96 9.02 20.39 17.42
N GLY A 97 7.89 20.22 16.73
CA GLY A 97 7.79 19.42 15.51
C GLY A 97 7.21 18.02 15.76
N TYR A 98 7.45 17.12 14.81
CA TYR A 98 6.92 15.75 14.83
C TYR A 98 7.67 14.85 15.82
N TYR A 99 6.93 13.94 16.47
CA TYR A 99 7.49 12.99 17.43
C TYR A 99 6.70 11.68 17.50
N VAL A 100 7.38 10.63 17.96
CA VAL A 100 6.78 9.35 18.35
C VAL A 100 6.83 9.20 19.87
N LYS A 101 5.72 8.76 20.49
CA LYS A 101 5.64 8.53 21.95
C LYS A 101 6.32 7.21 22.32
N ASN A 102 6.96 7.18 23.50
CA ASN A 102 7.56 5.99 24.09
C ASN A 102 8.51 5.24 23.13
N ALA A 103 9.38 5.98 22.44
CA ALA A 103 10.39 5.42 21.54
C ALA A 103 11.81 5.48 22.14
N LEU A 104 12.71 4.72 21.53
CA LEU A 104 14.16 4.73 21.74
C LEU A 104 14.88 5.20 20.46
N GLU A 105 14.46 4.70 19.30
CA GLU A 105 14.93 5.12 17.97
C GLU A 105 13.80 4.99 16.93
N ILE A 106 14.00 5.56 15.75
CA ILE A 106 13.15 5.36 14.57
C ILE A 106 13.65 4.12 13.82
N VAL A 107 12.71 3.28 13.38
CA VAL A 107 13.00 2.04 12.63
C VAL A 107 12.62 2.23 11.15
N GLU A 108 11.47 2.84 10.90
CA GLU A 108 11.05 3.28 9.56
C GLU A 108 10.13 4.50 9.68
N GLY A 109 10.21 5.41 8.70
CA GLY A 109 9.29 6.53 8.55
C GLY A 109 8.99 6.81 7.08
N LYS A 110 7.70 7.03 6.77
CA LYS A 110 7.19 7.40 5.44
C LYS A 110 6.26 8.59 5.57
N LEU A 111 6.11 9.39 4.51
CA LEU A 111 5.06 10.41 4.43
C LEU A 111 3.88 9.83 3.64
N PHE A 112 2.67 10.15 4.10
CA PHE A 112 1.42 9.93 3.36
C PHE A 112 0.59 11.22 3.44
N LYS A 113 0.31 11.82 2.29
CA LYS A 113 -0.28 13.16 2.11
C LYS A 113 0.48 14.22 2.94
N GLY A 114 1.81 14.20 2.88
CA GLY A 114 2.71 15.08 3.62
C GLY A 114 2.80 14.81 5.12
N LYS A 115 2.11 13.78 5.64
CA LYS A 115 2.03 13.48 7.07
C LYS A 115 2.85 12.24 7.42
N PRO A 116 3.70 12.28 8.46
CA PRO A 116 4.57 11.16 8.79
C PRO A 116 3.80 10.00 9.45
N LEU A 117 3.97 8.80 8.90
CA LEU A 117 3.68 7.51 9.51
C LEU A 117 5.00 6.86 9.91
N VAL A 118 5.12 6.44 11.18
CA VAL A 118 6.40 6.05 11.78
C VAL A 118 6.28 4.79 12.63
N ILE A 119 7.24 3.87 12.46
CA ILE A 119 7.55 2.81 13.43
C ILE A 119 8.84 3.20 14.18
N GLY A 120 8.80 3.13 15.51
CA GLY A 120 9.98 3.25 16.37
C GLY A 120 10.14 2.04 17.28
N ARG A 121 11.38 1.73 17.69
CA ARG A 121 11.63 0.74 18.75
C ARG A 121 11.17 1.33 20.08
N ARG A 122 10.42 0.56 20.88
CA ARG A 122 9.83 1.06 22.11
C ARG A 122 10.88 1.42 23.16
N GLY A 123 10.66 2.56 23.80
CA GLY A 123 11.48 3.15 24.85
C GLY A 123 10.62 3.85 25.90
N ARG A 124 11.10 4.98 26.45
CA ARG A 124 10.46 5.66 27.62
C ARG A 124 10.28 7.17 27.45
N LYS A 125 10.55 7.73 26.27
CA LYS A 125 10.51 9.18 26.01
C LYS A 125 9.74 9.47 24.71
N LYS A 126 9.37 10.73 24.50
CA LYS A 126 9.14 11.22 23.12
C LYS A 126 10.49 11.22 22.39
N LEU A 127 10.48 10.78 21.13
CA LEU A 127 11.59 10.97 20.20
C LEU A 127 11.10 11.86 19.06
N TYR A 128 11.75 13.01 18.88
CA TYR A 128 11.50 13.91 17.75
C TYR A 128 12.32 13.46 16.55
N TYR A 129 11.81 13.71 15.35
CA TYR A 129 12.45 13.34 14.09
C TYR A 129 12.25 14.42 13.02
N ASP A 130 13.18 14.50 12.08
CA ASP A 130 13.01 15.32 10.88
C ASP A 130 12.21 14.52 9.83
N VAL A 131 11.18 15.15 9.28
CA VAL A 131 10.33 14.57 8.22
C VAL A 131 10.97 14.67 6.83
N SER A 132 11.99 15.52 6.65
CA SER A 132 12.72 15.63 5.38
C SER A 132 13.44 14.33 4.97
N ALA A 133 13.70 13.45 5.94
CA ALA A 133 14.36 12.17 5.74
C ALA A 133 13.41 11.02 5.32
N PHE A 134 12.08 11.28 5.23
CA PHE A 134 11.08 10.25 4.94
C PHE A 134 10.58 10.30 3.49
N LEU A 135 10.42 9.13 2.87
CA LEU A 135 9.90 9.01 1.52
C LEU A 135 8.37 9.23 1.51
N GLU A 136 7.89 10.10 0.63
CA GLU A 136 6.46 10.29 0.35
C GLU A 136 5.93 9.18 -0.57
N VAL A 137 4.90 8.46 -0.13
CA VAL A 137 4.40 7.25 -0.79
C VAL A 137 2.96 7.33 -1.27
N THR A 138 2.28 8.49 -1.15
CA THR A 138 0.89 8.70 -1.60
C THR A 138 0.64 8.22 -3.04
N ALA A 139 1.56 8.51 -3.96
CA ALA A 139 1.44 8.10 -5.36
C ALA A 139 1.33 6.57 -5.56
N HIS A 140 1.94 5.78 -4.65
CA HIS A 140 1.88 4.32 -4.66
C HIS A 140 0.57 3.78 -4.05
N TYR A 141 0.02 4.45 -3.02
CA TYR A 141 -1.19 3.99 -2.32
C TYR A 141 -2.50 4.54 -2.90
N ASN A 142 -2.44 5.55 -3.78
CA ASN A 142 -3.54 6.04 -4.63
C ASN A 142 -4.15 4.98 -5.59
N GLN A 143 -3.89 3.68 -5.40
CA GLN A 143 -4.46 2.54 -6.12
C GLN A 143 -5.05 1.46 -5.17
N TYR A 144 -4.85 1.56 -3.85
CA TYR A 144 -5.15 0.48 -2.89
C TYR A 144 -6.44 0.72 -2.07
N HIS A 145 -7.57 0.27 -2.66
CA HIS A 145 -8.87 -0.02 -2.02
C HIS A 145 -9.37 0.98 -0.95
N GLN A 146 -10.05 2.04 -1.41
CA GLN A 146 -11.00 2.80 -0.59
C GLN A 146 -12.17 1.88 -0.16
N ILE A 147 -12.18 1.40 1.08
CA ILE A 147 -13.41 0.86 1.68
C ILE A 147 -14.31 2.04 2.00
N VAL A 148 -15.49 2.09 1.36
CA VAL A 148 -16.54 3.07 1.64
C VAL A 148 -17.80 2.33 2.05
N HIS A 149 -18.14 2.48 3.34
CA HIS A 149 -19.42 2.20 4.00
C HIS A 149 -20.19 0.91 3.64
N THR A 150 -20.02 -0.13 4.46
CA THR A 150 -20.75 -1.40 4.39
C THR A 150 -22.28 -1.31 4.61
N GLY A 151 -22.82 -0.13 4.94
CA GLY A 151 -24.27 0.11 5.11
C GLY A 151 -24.99 0.57 3.84
N GLN A 152 -24.27 1.12 2.85
CA GLN A 152 -24.81 1.52 1.55
C GLN A 152 -23.96 1.03 0.37
N ALA A 153 -23.06 0.07 0.62
CA ALA A 153 -22.25 -0.55 -0.40
C ALA A 153 -23.13 -1.18 -1.51
N GLU A 154 -23.14 -0.55 -2.69
CA GLU A 154 -22.80 -1.33 -3.87
C GLU A 154 -21.51 -2.08 -3.51
N ILE A 155 -21.56 -3.41 -3.56
CA ILE A 155 -20.43 -4.24 -3.20
C ILE A 155 -19.34 -3.97 -4.25
N VAL A 156 -18.39 -3.09 -3.92
CA VAL A 156 -17.12 -2.94 -4.64
C VAL A 156 -16.27 -4.16 -4.30
N ASP A 157 -16.76 -5.29 -4.82
CA ASP A 157 -16.14 -6.59 -4.77
C ASP A 157 -14.73 -6.43 -5.33
N MET A 158 -13.71 -6.96 -4.63
CA MET A 158 -12.30 -6.78 -5.05
C MET A 158 -11.91 -7.67 -6.24
N VAL A 159 -12.87 -7.88 -7.14
CA VAL A 159 -12.68 -8.04 -8.58
C VAL A 159 -12.21 -6.70 -9.19
N ALA A 160 -11.10 -6.18 -8.66
CA ALA A 160 -10.15 -5.43 -9.47
C ALA A 160 -9.84 -6.35 -10.66
N LYS A 161 -10.45 -6.02 -11.81
CA LYS A 161 -10.88 -6.98 -12.83
C LYS A 161 -9.72 -7.85 -13.32
N LYS A 162 -9.49 -9.02 -12.71
CA LYS A 162 -8.25 -9.77 -12.91
C LYS A 162 -8.03 -10.04 -14.41
N PRO A 163 -6.86 -9.70 -14.97
CA PRO A 163 -6.60 -9.87 -16.39
C PRO A 163 -6.77 -11.34 -16.76
N VAL A 164 -7.32 -11.60 -17.94
CA VAL A 164 -7.47 -12.99 -18.42
C VAL A 164 -6.09 -13.48 -18.83
N ILE A 165 -5.48 -14.30 -17.96
CA ILE A 165 -4.16 -14.88 -18.17
C ILE A 165 -4.30 -16.15 -19.01
N PHE A 166 -3.44 -16.29 -20.02
CA PHE A 166 -3.27 -17.49 -20.82
C PHE A 166 -1.83 -18.00 -20.68
N LEU A 167 -1.64 -19.25 -20.25
CA LEU A 167 -0.34 -19.94 -20.23
C LEU A 167 -0.32 -21.01 -21.34
N ASN A 168 0.60 -20.88 -22.29
CA ASN A 168 0.71 -21.75 -23.49
C ASN A 168 -0.66 -21.92 -24.19
N GLY A 169 -1.38 -20.81 -24.36
CA GLY A 169 -2.72 -20.74 -24.96
C GLY A 169 -3.87 -21.22 -24.06
N ARG A 170 -3.61 -21.79 -22.88
CA ARG A 170 -4.64 -22.24 -21.94
C ARG A 170 -5.01 -21.13 -20.97
N ARG A 171 -6.31 -20.81 -20.86
CA ARG A 171 -6.80 -19.84 -19.88
C ARG A 171 -6.54 -20.35 -18.45
N MET A 172 -5.98 -19.50 -17.61
CA MET A 172 -5.70 -19.78 -16.20
C MET A 172 -6.80 -19.19 -15.29
N ASN A 173 -6.99 -19.80 -14.12
CA ASN A 173 -7.95 -19.35 -13.10
C ASN A 173 -7.32 -18.42 -12.03
N ALA A 174 -5.99 -18.36 -12.00
CA ALA A 174 -5.17 -17.53 -11.13
C ALA A 174 -3.84 -17.22 -11.86
N VAL A 175 -3.03 -16.33 -11.31
CA VAL A 175 -1.66 -16.11 -11.80
C VAL A 175 -0.83 -17.37 -11.55
N PRO A 176 -0.12 -17.91 -12.55
CA PRO A 176 0.72 -19.08 -12.33
C PRO A 176 2.05 -18.70 -11.66
N ARG A 177 2.36 -19.34 -10.54
CA ARG A 177 3.72 -19.39 -9.99
C ARG A 177 4.66 -20.03 -11.01
N ILE A 178 5.73 -19.34 -11.40
CA ILE A 178 6.81 -19.90 -12.22
C ILE A 178 8.14 -19.49 -11.59
N ASP A 179 8.93 -20.47 -11.14
CA ASP A 179 10.28 -20.23 -10.61
C ASP A 179 11.34 -20.36 -11.70
N PHE A 180 12.35 -19.48 -11.64
CA PHE A 180 13.44 -19.37 -12.60
C PHE A 180 14.80 -19.60 -11.95
N ASP A 181 15.74 -20.07 -12.75
CA ASP A 181 17.18 -20.10 -12.44
C ASP A 181 17.90 -18.99 -13.22
N PRO A 182 18.30 -17.88 -12.56
CA PRO A 182 18.95 -16.74 -13.23
C PRO A 182 20.27 -17.06 -13.96
N ALA A 183 20.84 -18.26 -13.80
CA ALA A 183 22.04 -18.69 -14.52
C ALA A 183 21.75 -19.30 -15.92
N LYS A 184 20.49 -19.62 -16.24
CA LYS A 184 20.12 -20.32 -17.49
C LYS A 184 18.71 -20.02 -18.04
N ASP A 185 17.78 -19.55 -17.22
CA ASP A 185 16.40 -19.26 -17.63
C ASP A 185 16.29 -17.79 -18.09
N PHE A 186 15.51 -17.54 -19.13
CA PHE A 186 15.30 -16.21 -19.72
C PHE A 186 13.85 -15.75 -19.56
N ILE A 187 13.66 -14.51 -19.13
CA ILE A 187 12.35 -13.86 -19.00
C ILE A 187 12.31 -12.65 -19.92
N LEU A 188 11.33 -12.61 -20.83
CA LEU A 188 11.08 -11.51 -21.75
C LEU A 188 9.66 -10.96 -21.54
N SER A 189 9.55 -9.78 -20.91
CA SER A 189 8.28 -9.11 -20.63
C SER A 189 8.08 -7.94 -21.58
N ASN A 190 7.08 -8.00 -22.45
CA ASN A 190 6.79 -6.98 -23.48
C ASN A 190 8.04 -6.53 -24.28
N GLY A 191 8.93 -7.48 -24.58
CA GLY A 191 10.20 -7.23 -25.32
C GLY A 191 11.38 -6.76 -24.46
N GLN A 192 11.22 -6.61 -23.13
CA GLN A 192 12.30 -6.29 -22.20
C GLN A 192 12.76 -7.53 -21.42
N PHE A 193 14.07 -7.70 -21.26
CA PHE A 193 14.61 -8.78 -20.42
C PHE A 193 14.43 -8.46 -18.93
N ILE A 194 13.93 -9.43 -18.16
CA ILE A 194 13.79 -9.34 -16.70
C ILE A 194 14.75 -10.32 -16.03
N VAL A 195 15.43 -9.85 -14.98
CA VAL A 195 16.22 -10.70 -14.06
C VAL A 195 15.43 -10.86 -12.75
N ALA A 196 14.77 -12.00 -12.63
CA ALA A 196 13.93 -12.38 -11.50
C ALA A 196 14.13 -13.87 -11.17
N ASP A 197 13.94 -14.21 -9.90
CA ASP A 197 13.97 -15.58 -9.38
C ASP A 197 12.66 -16.34 -9.59
N TYR A 198 11.55 -15.61 -9.72
CA TYR A 198 10.21 -16.16 -9.94
C TYR A 198 9.22 -15.09 -10.43
N MET A 199 8.08 -15.58 -10.93
CA MET A 199 6.87 -14.82 -11.27
C MET A 199 5.69 -15.34 -10.43
N ASP A 200 4.83 -14.46 -9.92
CA ASP A 200 3.71 -14.80 -9.02
C ASP A 200 2.56 -13.76 -9.06
N ASP A 201 1.48 -13.99 -8.31
CA ASP A 201 0.37 -13.03 -8.14
C ASP A 201 0.84 -11.77 -7.37
N TYR A 202 0.74 -10.61 -8.02
CA TYR A 202 0.86 -9.30 -7.39
C TYR A 202 -0.49 -8.59 -7.45
N CYS A 203 -1.23 -8.61 -6.34
CA CYS A 203 -2.52 -7.93 -6.20
C CYS A 203 -3.55 -8.28 -7.30
N GLY A 204 -3.51 -9.51 -7.81
CA GLY A 204 -4.36 -10.01 -8.88
C GLY A 204 -3.82 -9.87 -10.29
N THR A 205 -2.65 -9.25 -10.48
CA THR A 205 -1.92 -9.22 -11.76
C THR A 205 -0.60 -9.98 -11.64
N ILE A 206 0.27 -9.91 -12.66
CA ILE A 206 1.56 -10.60 -12.65
C ILE A 206 2.65 -9.69 -12.06
N GLY A 207 3.41 -10.19 -11.08
CA GLY A 207 4.66 -9.62 -10.61
C GLY A 207 5.85 -10.56 -10.82
N PHE A 208 7.05 -10.00 -11.03
CA PHE A 208 8.33 -10.71 -11.09
C PHE A 208 9.19 -10.31 -9.89
N TYR A 209 9.85 -11.25 -9.22
CA TYR A 209 10.43 -11.04 -7.88
C TYR A 209 11.86 -11.58 -7.76
N ARG A 210 12.56 -11.24 -6.67
CA ARG A 210 13.80 -11.90 -6.25
C ARG A 210 13.58 -12.65 -4.94
N LYS A 211 14.28 -13.77 -4.73
CA LYS A 211 14.27 -14.49 -3.43
C LYS A 211 14.92 -13.68 -2.31
N THR A 212 15.72 -12.66 -2.65
CA THR A 212 16.33 -11.70 -1.72
C THR A 212 15.37 -10.59 -1.26
N ASP A 213 14.32 -10.31 -2.03
CA ASP A 213 13.24 -9.36 -1.70
C ASP A 213 11.94 -9.91 -2.30
N PRO A 214 11.24 -10.77 -1.54
CA PRO A 214 10.01 -11.40 -2.01
C PRO A 214 8.77 -10.51 -1.86
N VAL A 215 8.92 -9.31 -1.29
CA VAL A 215 7.79 -8.43 -0.92
C VAL A 215 7.45 -7.48 -2.06
N ILE A 216 8.45 -6.90 -2.71
CA ILE A 216 8.26 -5.95 -3.81
C ILE A 216 8.73 -6.59 -5.14
N PRO A 217 7.86 -6.67 -6.16
CA PRO A 217 8.27 -7.17 -7.47
C PRO A 217 9.19 -6.17 -8.18
N VAL A 218 10.26 -6.67 -8.82
CA VAL A 218 11.18 -5.88 -9.64
C VAL A 218 10.53 -5.33 -10.92
N SER A 219 9.40 -5.90 -11.32
CA SER A 219 8.53 -5.45 -12.41
C SER A 219 7.16 -6.11 -12.26
N TYR A 220 6.08 -5.42 -12.64
CA TYR A 220 4.71 -5.93 -12.52
C TYR A 220 3.77 -5.27 -13.54
N TYR A 221 2.61 -5.87 -13.75
CA TYR A 221 1.60 -5.39 -14.70
C TYR A 221 0.51 -4.55 -14.00
N LEU A 222 0.24 -3.35 -14.55
CA LEU A 222 -0.74 -2.39 -14.02
C LEU A 222 -2.11 -2.43 -14.72
N ASP A 223 -2.16 -2.82 -15.99
CA ASP A 223 -3.45 -2.93 -16.71
C ASP A 223 -4.12 -4.26 -16.35
N SER A 224 -5.37 -4.20 -15.92
CA SER A 224 -6.18 -5.38 -15.58
C SER A 224 -7.27 -5.65 -16.62
N ASP A 225 -7.58 -4.68 -17.50
CA ASP A 225 -8.55 -4.87 -18.59
C ASP A 225 -7.98 -5.69 -19.75
N ALA A 226 -6.67 -5.61 -20.00
CA ALA A 226 -6.00 -6.31 -21.09
C ALA A 226 -5.61 -7.76 -20.72
N PRO A 227 -5.89 -8.76 -21.57
CA PRO A 227 -5.44 -10.13 -21.34
C PRO A 227 -3.91 -10.24 -21.39
N VAL A 228 -3.35 -11.11 -20.57
CA VAL A 228 -1.90 -11.38 -20.51
C VAL A 228 -1.62 -12.76 -21.08
N TYR A 229 -0.65 -12.85 -21.97
CA TYR A 229 -0.23 -14.09 -22.62
C TYR A 229 1.15 -14.46 -22.10
N ILE A 230 1.29 -15.67 -21.56
CA ILE A 230 2.53 -16.28 -21.12
C ILE A 230 2.81 -17.45 -22.07
N GLN A 231 3.96 -17.41 -22.74
CA GLN A 231 4.56 -18.55 -23.41
C GLN A 231 5.75 -19.02 -22.59
N LEU A 232 5.69 -20.25 -22.10
CA LEU A 232 6.77 -20.91 -21.38
C LEU A 232 7.22 -22.14 -22.19
N ASP A 233 8.38 -22.01 -22.81
CA ASP A 233 9.06 -23.11 -23.50
C ASP A 233 10.20 -23.65 -22.63
N GLU A 234 10.32 -24.97 -22.50
CA GLU A 234 11.38 -25.63 -21.73
C GLU A 234 12.37 -26.34 -22.68
N GLY A 235 13.65 -26.08 -22.50
CA GLY A 235 14.74 -26.69 -23.25
C GLY A 235 15.02 -28.13 -22.83
N ALA A 236 15.69 -28.90 -23.69
CA ALA A 236 16.06 -30.29 -23.40
C ALA A 236 17.12 -30.44 -22.27
N ASP A 237 17.74 -29.33 -21.87
CA ASP A 237 18.63 -29.18 -20.72
C ASP A 237 17.90 -28.70 -19.44
N GLY A 238 16.59 -28.47 -19.53
CA GLY A 238 15.78 -27.91 -18.45
C GLY A 238 16.00 -26.41 -18.22
N SER A 239 16.59 -25.68 -19.17
CA SER A 239 16.45 -24.21 -19.23
C SER A 239 15.01 -23.82 -19.60
N LYS A 240 14.57 -22.61 -19.26
CA LYS A 240 13.26 -22.07 -19.65
C LYS A 240 13.37 -20.75 -20.39
N MET A 241 12.55 -20.57 -21.41
CA MET A 241 12.26 -19.27 -22.01
C MET A 241 10.81 -18.90 -21.69
N CYS A 242 10.63 -17.87 -20.87
CA CYS A 242 9.33 -17.31 -20.52
C CYS A 242 9.13 -15.97 -21.23
N VAL A 243 8.17 -15.90 -22.15
CA VAL A 243 7.74 -14.66 -22.80
C VAL A 243 6.39 -14.26 -22.23
N VAL A 244 6.28 -13.03 -21.71
CA VAL A 244 5.03 -12.49 -21.17
C VAL A 244 4.65 -11.23 -21.95
N GLU A 245 3.48 -11.25 -22.58
CA GLU A 245 2.95 -10.13 -23.36
C GLU A 245 1.62 -9.62 -22.80
N GLN A 246 1.48 -8.30 -22.70
CA GLN A 246 0.21 -7.62 -22.52
C GLN A 246 0.14 -6.42 -23.45
N LYS A 247 -0.84 -6.43 -24.36
CA LYS A 247 -1.10 -5.31 -25.28
C LYS A 247 -1.95 -4.26 -24.57
N TYR A 248 -1.27 -3.37 -23.85
CA TYR A 248 -1.86 -2.24 -23.13
C TYR A 248 -2.81 -1.43 -24.01
N ASN A 249 -3.99 -1.13 -23.49
CA ASN A 249 -4.86 -0.13 -24.11
C ASN A 249 -4.40 1.27 -23.67
N LEU A 250 -3.45 1.86 -24.41
CA LEU A 250 -2.85 3.15 -24.06
C LEU A 250 -3.89 4.27 -23.96
N ASP A 251 -4.93 4.29 -24.80
CA ASP A 251 -6.01 5.29 -24.69
C ASP A 251 -6.83 5.11 -23.40
N SER A 252 -7.09 3.86 -22.99
CA SER A 252 -7.74 3.55 -21.72
C SER A 252 -6.88 3.99 -20.53
N LEU A 253 -5.59 3.67 -20.54
CA LEU A 253 -4.64 4.04 -19.48
C LEU A 253 -4.45 5.57 -19.40
N ILE A 254 -4.23 6.24 -20.53
CA ILE A 254 -4.10 7.70 -20.59
C ILE A 254 -5.41 8.39 -20.18
N LYS A 255 -6.59 7.81 -20.48
CA LYS A 255 -7.88 8.33 -20.02
C LYS A 255 -8.08 8.12 -18.52
N LYS A 256 -7.71 6.96 -17.96
CA LYS A 256 -7.71 6.69 -16.52
C LYS A 256 -6.82 7.71 -15.80
N GLU A 257 -5.58 7.89 -16.24
CA GLU A 257 -4.63 8.84 -15.63
C GLU A 257 -5.03 10.32 -15.84
N ARG A 258 -5.57 10.71 -17.00
CA ARG A 258 -6.07 12.09 -17.21
C ARG A 258 -7.28 12.42 -16.34
N ASN A 259 -8.19 11.46 -16.13
CA ASN A 259 -9.30 11.64 -15.20
C ASN A 259 -8.80 11.75 -13.75
N ARG A 260 -7.86 10.88 -13.36
CA ARG A 260 -7.17 10.90 -12.05
C ARG A 260 -6.49 12.24 -11.76
N ILE A 261 -5.79 12.81 -12.75
CA ILE A 261 -5.13 14.13 -12.63
C ILE A 261 -6.15 15.27 -12.49
N ARG A 262 -7.28 15.22 -13.21
CA ARG A 262 -8.34 16.23 -13.07
C ARG A 262 -9.01 16.19 -11.70
N GLN A 263 -9.36 14.99 -11.24
CA GLN A 263 -9.94 14.79 -9.91
C GLN A 263 -8.99 15.24 -8.78
N ALA A 264 -7.67 15.11 -8.97
CA ALA A 264 -6.68 15.63 -8.04
C ALA A 264 -6.51 17.17 -8.06
N GLY A 265 -6.95 17.86 -9.12
CA GLY A 265 -6.91 19.33 -9.20
C GLY A 265 -8.22 20.01 -8.80
N GLU A 266 -9.37 19.38 -9.11
CA GLU A 266 -10.70 19.90 -8.74
C GLU A 266 -10.93 19.92 -7.21
N ASP A 267 -10.16 19.14 -6.44
CA ASP A 267 -10.12 19.21 -4.97
C ASP A 267 -9.31 20.41 -4.42
N GLU A 268 -8.35 21.00 -5.17
CA GLU A 268 -7.52 22.13 -4.70
C GLU A 268 -8.17 23.51 -4.93
N ASP A 269 -8.99 23.68 -5.98
CA ASP A 269 -9.61 24.97 -6.36
C ASP A 269 -10.91 25.31 -5.57
N SER A 270 -11.30 24.50 -4.58
CA SER A 270 -12.61 24.62 -3.92
C SER A 270 -12.68 25.56 -2.71
N ASP A 271 -11.57 26.15 -2.27
CA ASP A 271 -11.47 26.94 -1.02
C ASP A 271 -10.97 28.40 -1.25
N VAL A 272 -11.56 29.08 -2.26
CA VAL A 272 -11.40 30.53 -2.48
C VAL A 272 -12.75 31.24 -2.38
N CYS A 273 -13.08 31.76 -1.20
CA CYS A 273 -14.21 32.68 -1.04
C CYS A 273 -13.92 34.06 -1.64
N ASP A 274 -14.97 34.71 -2.15
CA ASP A 274 -14.90 36.00 -2.83
C ASP A 274 -14.20 37.11 -2.03
N LYS A 275 -13.27 37.81 -2.68
CA LYS A 275 -12.97 39.22 -2.42
C LYS A 275 -12.62 39.95 -3.71
N ASP A 276 -13.53 40.80 -4.15
CA ASP A 276 -13.28 41.81 -5.17
C ASP A 276 -12.23 42.84 -4.72
N ASP A 277 -11.75 43.61 -5.72
CA ASP A 277 -10.99 44.86 -5.63
C ASP A 277 -9.64 44.84 -4.87
N ILE A 278 -8.56 44.92 -5.66
CA ILE A 278 -7.74 46.15 -5.73
C ILE A 278 -7.04 46.26 -7.10
N LEU A 279 -7.07 47.47 -7.65
CA LEU A 279 -6.69 47.83 -9.02
C LEU A 279 -5.18 47.81 -9.34
N ASP A 280 -4.91 47.61 -10.63
CA ASP A 280 -3.85 48.21 -11.44
C ASP A 280 -2.50 48.57 -10.77
N ARG A 281 -1.50 47.71 -10.98
CA ARG A 281 -0.09 48.13 -11.04
C ARG A 281 0.66 47.44 -12.16
N GLU A 282 0.94 48.19 -13.22
CA GLU A 282 1.97 47.84 -14.19
C GLU A 282 3.33 47.70 -13.49
N TYR A 283 4.07 46.64 -13.80
CA TYR A 283 5.47 46.48 -13.37
C TYR A 283 6.40 46.75 -14.57
N PRO A 284 7.31 47.74 -14.48
CA PRO A 284 8.27 48.00 -15.54
C PRO A 284 9.35 46.91 -15.57
N ILE A 285 9.78 46.54 -16.77
CA ILE A 285 10.92 45.63 -16.99
C ILE A 285 12.23 46.42 -16.74
N PRO A 286 13.11 45.99 -15.83
CA PRO A 286 14.47 46.53 -15.74
C PRO A 286 15.38 45.84 -16.75
N GLU A 287 16.13 46.62 -17.53
CA GLU A 287 17.18 46.11 -18.42
C GLU A 287 18.49 45.84 -17.65
N GLN A 288 19.06 44.65 -17.84
CA GLN A 288 20.51 44.39 -17.87
C GLN A 288 20.86 42.99 -18.38
#